data_AF-A0A0P9BFT1-F1
#
_entry.id   AF-A0A0P9BFT1-F1
#
_cell.length_a   1.000
_cell.length_b   1.000
_cell.length_c   1.000
_cell.angle_alpha   90.00
_cell.angle_beta   90.00
_cell.angle_gamma   90.00
#
_symmetry.space_group_name_H-M   'P 1'
#
loop_
_entity.id
_entity.type
_entity.pdbx_description
1 polymer ?
#
loop_
_entity_poly.entity_id
_entity_poly.type
_entity_poly.pdbx_seq_one_letter_code
_entity_poly.pdbx_strand_id
1 'polypeptide(L)'
;MSKTHRTVNMVALEHARWRLGTVWFLGAGVVFILLVIQSLTGVYEERTQGVWGWALPNFLPTLMLMLGVFAGTALTDEAESDRMRVRSSFLILAMGLSAFHLLCLLLTLLIQPFIPALSNGAIRDPMEIFETSNLWLGPMQGLVGGAIGALFFSKSQDKGQTANVAPNSNVTGNNA
;
A
#
# COMPACT_ATOMS: atom_id res chain seq x y z
N MET A 1 5.00 4.61 -38.85
CA MET A 1 4.20 5.00 -37.67
C MET A 1 4.04 3.75 -36.79
N SER A 2 4.99 3.50 -35.87
CA SER A 2 5.09 2.24 -35.12
C SER A 2 4.10 2.24 -33.96
N LYS A 3 3.15 1.30 -33.96
CA LYS A 3 2.28 1.03 -32.82
C LYS A 3 3.11 0.31 -31.76
N THR A 4 3.62 1.05 -30.78
CA THR A 4 4.25 0.48 -29.60
C THR A 4 3.22 -0.35 -28.84
N HIS A 5 3.22 -1.66 -29.06
CA HIS A 5 2.54 -2.62 -28.19
C HIS A 5 3.18 -2.49 -26.79
N ARG A 6 2.60 -1.66 -25.92
CA ARG A 6 2.83 -1.81 -24.48
C ARG A 6 2.22 -3.15 -24.10
N THR A 7 3.06 -4.17 -24.01
CA THR A 7 2.72 -5.41 -23.33
C THR A 7 2.34 -5.02 -21.90
N VAL A 8 1.03 -4.98 -21.63
CA VAL A 8 0.53 -4.71 -20.30
C VAL A 8 0.85 -5.96 -19.49
N ASN A 9 2.01 -5.95 -18.81
CA ASN A 9 2.42 -7.03 -17.92
C ASN A 9 1.35 -7.16 -16.82
N MET A 10 0.63 -8.28 -16.81
CA MET A 10 -0.44 -8.55 -15.86
C MET A 10 0.07 -9.54 -14.81
N VAL A 11 0.08 -9.13 -13.56
CA VAL A 11 0.54 -9.93 -12.42
C VAL A 11 -0.67 -10.44 -11.64
N ALA A 12 -0.60 -11.69 -11.17
CA ALA A 12 -1.62 -12.26 -10.29
C ALA A 12 -1.77 -11.39 -9.05
N LEU A 13 -3.01 -11.07 -8.69
CA LEU A 13 -3.31 -10.17 -7.57
C LEU A 13 -2.79 -10.74 -6.24
N GLU A 14 -2.82 -12.06 -6.08
CA GLU A 14 -2.20 -12.81 -4.98
C GLU A 14 -0.72 -12.44 -4.79
N HIS A 15 0.07 -12.53 -5.86
CA HIS A 15 1.50 -12.19 -5.84
C HIS A 15 1.73 -10.71 -5.53
N ALA A 16 0.88 -9.83 -6.04
CA ALA A 16 0.92 -8.40 -5.75
C ALA A 16 0.66 -8.12 -4.25
N ARG A 17 -0.38 -8.75 -3.68
CA ARG A 17 -0.74 -8.67 -2.26
C ARG A 17 0.39 -9.16 -1.37
N TRP A 18 0.97 -10.31 -1.68
CA TRP A 18 2.05 -10.91 -0.88
C TRP A 18 3.30 -10.04 -0.85
N ARG A 19 3.70 -9.49 -2.01
CA ARG A 19 4.84 -8.56 -2.10
C ARG A 19 4.59 -7.26 -1.34
N LEU A 20 3.40 -6.66 -1.48
CA LEU A 20 3.06 -5.42 -0.76
C LEU A 20 2.99 -5.65 0.75
N GLY A 21 2.35 -6.74 1.17
CA GLY A 21 2.25 -7.11 2.57
C GLY A 21 3.63 -7.38 3.17
N THR A 22 4.52 -8.09 2.47
CA THR A 22 5.89 -8.33 2.96
C THR A 22 6.64 -7.01 3.17
N VAL A 23 6.57 -6.07 2.22
CA VAL A 23 7.22 -4.76 2.36
C VAL A 23 6.66 -3.97 3.56
N TRP A 24 5.34 -3.98 3.74
CA TRP A 24 4.70 -3.28 4.85
C TRP A 24 4.98 -3.92 6.21
N PHE A 25 4.88 -5.25 6.32
CA PHE A 25 5.19 -5.95 7.57
C PHE A 25 6.66 -5.83 7.94
N LEU A 26 7.57 -5.95 6.97
CA LEU A 26 9.00 -5.81 7.22
C LEU A 26 9.35 -4.36 7.58
N GLY A 27 8.88 -3.39 6.79
CA GLY A 27 9.17 -1.97 7.01
C GLY A 27 8.53 -1.41 8.27
N ALA A 28 7.24 -1.68 8.50
CA ALA A 28 6.57 -1.28 9.74
C ALA A 28 7.12 -2.03 10.95
N GLY A 29 7.53 -3.29 10.79
CA GLY A 29 8.21 -4.07 11.84
C GLY A 29 9.54 -3.43 12.25
N VAL A 30 10.36 -2.99 11.28
CA VAL A 30 11.60 -2.24 11.56
C VAL A 30 11.29 -0.93 12.28
N VAL A 31 10.32 -0.15 11.80
CA VAL A 31 9.90 1.11 12.44
C VAL A 31 9.40 0.87 13.87
N PHE A 32 8.59 -0.16 14.08
CA PHE A 32 8.04 -0.53 15.38
C PHE A 32 9.15 -0.96 16.35
N ILE A 33 10.07 -1.83 15.92
CA ILE A 33 11.19 -2.28 16.75
C ILE A 33 12.08 -1.08 17.12
N LEU A 34 12.38 -0.19 16.17
CA LEU A 34 13.14 1.02 16.45
C LEU A 34 12.45 1.91 17.49
N LEU A 35 11.14 2.09 17.37
CA LEU A 35 10.34 2.86 18.34
C LEU A 35 10.34 2.23 19.73
N VAL A 36 10.21 0.90 19.80
CA VAL A 36 10.28 0.17 21.08
C VAL A 36 11.65 0.34 21.72
N ILE A 37 12.73 0.13 20.95
CA ILE A 37 14.09 0.31 21.45
C ILE A 37 14.28 1.75 21.96
N GLN A 38 13.93 2.76 21.15
CA GLN A 38 14.09 4.17 21.55
C GLN A 38 13.26 4.53 22.79
N SER A 39 12.03 4.00 22.90
CA SER A 39 11.17 4.17 24.07
C SER A 39 11.80 3.55 25.33
N LEU A 40 12.35 2.33 25.23
CA LEU A 40 12.98 1.63 26.34
C LEU A 40 14.32 2.25 26.76
N THR A 41 15.08 2.79 25.82
CA THR A 41 16.33 3.51 26.09
C THR A 41 16.12 4.91 26.67
N GLY A 42 14.87 5.35 26.82
CA GLY A 42 14.54 6.66 27.38
C GLY A 42 14.85 7.84 26.46
N VAL A 43 15.11 7.62 25.17
CA VAL A 43 15.42 8.68 24.18
C VAL A 43 14.33 9.75 24.12
N TYR A 44 13.09 9.37 24.43
CA TYR A 44 11.93 10.25 24.39
C TYR A 44 11.47 10.76 25.75
N GLU A 45 12.08 10.31 26.85
CA GLU A 45 11.69 10.65 28.24
C GLU A 45 10.15 10.63 28.41
N GLU A 46 9.55 11.73 28.86
CA GLU A 46 8.10 11.89 29.07
C GLU A 46 7.28 11.97 27.77
N ARG A 47 7.91 12.11 26.60
CA ARG A 47 7.24 12.31 25.30
C ARG A 47 6.92 11.02 24.57
N THR A 48 7.26 9.88 25.15
CA THR A 48 7.02 8.54 24.58
C THR A 48 5.58 8.39 24.08
N GLN A 49 4.58 8.78 24.90
CA GLN A 49 3.17 8.68 24.52
C GLN A 49 2.82 9.51 23.27
N GLY A 50 3.39 10.70 23.10
CA GLY A 50 3.17 11.54 21.93
C GLY A 50 3.79 10.94 20.65
N VAL A 51 4.99 10.35 20.76
CA VAL A 51 5.64 9.65 19.64
C VAL A 51 4.81 8.45 19.18
N TRP A 52 4.30 7.65 20.12
CA TRP A 52 3.39 6.54 19.79
C TRP A 52 2.07 7.03 19.19
N GLY A 53 1.53 8.15 19.69
CA GLY A 53 0.34 8.79 19.14
C GLY A 53 0.51 9.30 17.71
N TRP A 54 1.72 9.71 17.32
CA TRP A 54 2.07 10.03 15.93
C TRP A 54 2.34 8.77 15.10
N ALA A 55 3.06 7.80 15.64
CA ALA A 55 3.53 6.64 14.89
C ALA A 55 2.39 5.69 14.52
N LEU A 56 1.53 5.34 15.47
CA LEU A 56 0.43 4.39 15.26
C LEU A 56 -0.47 4.74 14.08
N PRO A 57 -1.05 5.95 13.96
CA PRO A 57 -1.92 6.27 12.85
C PRO A 57 -1.22 6.17 11.50
N ASN A 58 0.11 6.35 11.42
CA ASN A 58 0.85 6.36 10.17
C ASN A 58 1.07 4.99 9.51
N PHE A 59 1.02 3.89 10.27
CA PHE A 59 1.23 2.53 9.72
C PHE A 59 0.16 1.51 10.14
N LEU A 60 -0.55 1.73 11.25
CA LEU A 60 -1.54 0.77 11.76
C LEU A 60 -2.72 0.54 10.79
N PRO A 61 -3.32 1.57 10.17
CA PRO A 61 -4.41 1.35 9.21
C PRO A 61 -4.00 0.47 8.03
N THR A 62 -2.78 0.66 7.52
CA THR A 62 -2.27 -0.11 6.38
C THR A 62 -1.95 -1.55 6.77
N LEU A 63 -1.38 -1.78 7.97
CA LEU A 63 -1.17 -3.13 8.48
C LEU A 63 -2.50 -3.88 8.68
N MET A 64 -3.52 -3.21 9.22
CA MET A 64 -4.85 -3.79 9.38
C MET A 64 -5.49 -4.13 8.03
N LEU A 65 -5.34 -3.27 7.04
CA LEU A 65 -5.79 -3.52 5.68
C LEU A 65 -5.10 -4.75 5.06
N MET A 66 -3.76 -4.85 5.21
CA MET A 66 -3.00 -6.02 4.73
C MET A 66 -3.43 -7.31 5.42
N LEU A 67 -3.62 -7.26 6.75
CA LEU A 67 -4.08 -8.40 7.53
C LEU A 67 -5.48 -8.86 7.08
N GLY A 68 -6.39 -7.92 6.84
CA GLY A 68 -7.73 -8.21 6.33
C GLY A 68 -7.70 -8.83 4.93
N VAL A 69 -6.78 -8.39 4.06
CA VAL A 69 -6.58 -8.99 2.74
C VAL A 69 -6.07 -10.42 2.84
N PHE A 70 -5.10 -10.69 3.73
CA PHE A 70 -4.61 -12.05 3.95
C PHE A 70 -5.67 -12.97 4.57
N ALA A 71 -6.44 -12.47 5.54
CA ALA A 71 -7.55 -13.21 6.12
C ALA A 71 -8.62 -13.52 5.07
N GLY A 72 -8.99 -12.55 4.24
CA GLY A 72 -9.94 -12.76 3.14
C GLY A 72 -9.43 -13.80 2.14
N THR A 73 -8.15 -13.72 1.78
CA THR A 73 -7.53 -14.67 0.83
C THR A 73 -7.45 -16.09 1.40
N ALA A 74 -7.15 -16.25 2.69
CA ALA A 74 -7.17 -17.55 3.37
C ALA A 74 -8.57 -18.19 3.44
N LEU A 75 -9.63 -17.39 3.29
CA LEU A 75 -11.02 -17.84 3.28
C LEU A 75 -11.58 -18.06 1.86
N THR A 76 -10.83 -17.71 0.80
CA THR A 76 -11.27 -17.86 -0.60
C THR A 76 -10.61 -19.09 -1.23
N ASP A 77 -11.35 -19.85 -2.04
CA ASP A 77 -10.77 -21.00 -2.77
C ASP A 77 -9.69 -20.55 -3.78
N GLU A 78 -8.57 -21.27 -3.84
CA GLU A 78 -7.40 -20.93 -4.67
C GLU A 78 -7.74 -20.73 -6.16
N ALA A 79 -8.81 -21.38 -6.65
CA ALA A 79 -9.26 -21.30 -8.03
C ALA A 79 -9.82 -19.92 -8.43
N GLU A 80 -10.29 -19.11 -7.48
CA GLU A 80 -10.83 -17.77 -7.75
C GLU A 80 -9.71 -16.71 -7.74
N SER A 81 -8.65 -16.93 -6.94
CA SER A 81 -7.52 -16.01 -6.83
C SER A 81 -6.68 -15.92 -8.10
N ASP A 82 -6.50 -17.05 -8.81
CA ASP A 82 -5.67 -17.10 -10.02
C ASP A 82 -6.29 -16.35 -11.23
N ARG A 83 -7.60 -16.06 -11.17
CA ARG A 83 -8.31 -15.28 -12.20
C ARG A 83 -8.20 -13.78 -12.01
N MET A 84 -7.83 -13.30 -10.82
CA MET A 84 -7.71 -11.87 -10.54
C MET A 84 -6.33 -11.35 -10.94
N ARG A 85 -6.28 -10.57 -12.03
CA ARG A 85 -5.04 -10.00 -12.58
C ARG A 85 -5.04 -8.48 -12.48
N VAL A 86 -3.90 -7.92 -12.08
CA VAL A 86 -3.68 -6.47 -12.00
C VAL A 86 -2.53 -6.05 -12.91
N ARG A 87 -2.60 -4.82 -13.43
CA ARG A 87 -1.55 -4.21 -14.24
C ARG A 87 -0.28 -3.99 -13.40
N SER A 88 0.86 -4.49 -13.87
CA SER A 88 2.16 -4.34 -13.20
C SER A 88 2.55 -2.89 -12.97
N SER A 89 2.17 -1.97 -13.86
CA SER A 89 2.44 -0.53 -13.69
C SER A 89 1.78 0.04 -12.44
N PHE A 90 0.58 -0.47 -12.10
CA PHE A 90 -0.14 -0.03 -10.92
C PHE A 90 0.44 -0.66 -9.64
N LEU A 91 0.92 -1.91 -9.72
CA LEU A 91 1.70 -2.55 -8.65
C LEU A 91 3.01 -1.80 -8.36
N ILE A 92 3.75 -1.40 -9.40
CA ILE A 92 4.99 -0.62 -9.25
C ILE A 92 4.71 0.74 -8.61
N LEU A 93 3.61 1.40 -9.00
CA LEU A 93 3.21 2.66 -8.39
C LEU A 93 2.85 2.48 -6.90
N ALA A 94 2.04 1.48 -6.57
CA ALA A 94 1.66 1.17 -5.19
C ALA A 94 2.87 0.77 -4.33
N MET A 95 3.81 -0.01 -4.89
CA MET A 95 5.09 -0.34 -4.24
C MET A 95 5.94 0.90 -4.02
N GLY A 96 6.10 1.75 -5.05
CA GLY A 96 6.87 2.98 -4.95
C GLY A 96 6.31 3.92 -3.89
N LEU A 97 4.99 4.10 -3.86
CA LEU A 97 4.31 4.94 -2.86
C LEU A 97 4.43 4.37 -1.45
N SER A 98 4.29 3.05 -1.29
CA SER A 98 4.45 2.36 -0.01
C SER A 98 5.89 2.45 0.51
N ALA A 99 6.87 2.19 -0.34
CA ALA A 99 8.29 2.27 0.02
C ALA A 99 8.69 3.71 0.34
N PHE A 100 8.20 4.68 -0.43
CA PHE A 100 8.43 6.10 -0.17
C PHE A 100 7.86 6.52 1.19
N HIS A 101 6.62 6.11 1.51
CA HIS A 101 6.00 6.40 2.80
C HIS A 101 6.79 5.80 3.98
N LEU A 102 7.16 4.52 3.89
CA LEU A 102 7.98 3.86 4.90
C LEU A 102 9.36 4.51 5.04
N LEU A 103 9.96 4.92 3.93
CA LEU A 103 11.23 5.65 3.93
C LEU A 103 11.07 6.99 4.64
N CYS A 104 10.01 7.75 4.38
CA CYS A 104 9.72 9.00 5.08
C CYS A 104 9.56 8.78 6.58
N LEU A 105 8.79 7.77 7.01
CA LEU A 105 8.66 7.44 8.44
C LEU A 105 9.99 7.08 9.09
N LEU A 106 10.78 6.26 8.40
CA LEU A 106 12.10 5.87 8.87
C LEU A 106 13.03 7.09 8.96
N LEU A 107 12.99 7.99 7.97
CA LEU A 107 13.79 9.21 7.96
C LEU A 107 13.39 10.14 9.10
N THR A 108 12.09 10.32 9.37
CA THR A 108 11.60 11.13 10.50
C THR A 108 12.09 10.58 11.84
N LEU A 109 12.16 9.26 12.00
CA LEU A 109 12.72 8.63 13.21
C LEU A 109 14.24 8.76 13.28
N LEU A 110 14.94 8.57 12.17
CA LEU A 110 16.40 8.63 12.13
C LEU A 110 16.93 10.05 12.28
N ILE A 111 16.21 11.06 11.80
CA ILE A 111 16.65 12.46 11.87
C ILE A 111 16.53 13.02 13.29
N GLN A 112 15.67 12.43 14.12
CA GLN A 112 15.37 12.86 15.48
C GLN A 112 16.62 13.05 16.38
N PRO A 113 17.58 12.11 16.48
CA PRO A 113 18.83 12.33 17.22
C PRO A 113 19.76 13.37 16.59
N PHE A 114 19.61 13.70 15.30
CA PHE A 114 20.42 14.70 14.60
C PHE A 114 19.80 16.11 14.65
N ILE A 115 18.55 16.27 15.07
CA ILE A 115 17.88 17.59 15.18
C ILE A 115 18.63 18.57 16.07
N PRO A 116 19.12 18.21 17.27
CA PRO A 116 19.85 19.15 18.12
C PRO A 116 21.13 19.67 17.43
N ALA A 117 21.78 18.81 16.64
CA ALA A 117 22.98 19.12 15.89
C ALA A 117 22.70 19.92 14.59
N LEU A 118 21.60 19.62 13.89
CA LEU A 118 21.25 20.22 12.60
C LEU A 118 20.55 21.58 12.73
N SER A 119 19.75 21.76 13.78
CA SER A 119 18.95 22.98 13.98
C SER A 119 19.70 24.10 14.69
N ASN A 120 20.98 23.93 15.03
CA ASN A 120 21.76 24.90 15.84
C ASN A 120 20.99 25.38 17.11
N GLY A 121 20.17 24.50 17.70
CA GLY A 121 19.35 24.82 18.88
C GLY A 121 18.06 25.62 18.61
N ALA A 122 17.65 25.81 17.35
CA ALA A 122 16.42 26.51 16.99
C ALA A 122 15.15 25.70 17.30
N ILE A 123 15.23 24.36 17.22
CA ILE A 123 14.10 23.49 17.56
C ILE A 123 14.31 23.01 19.00
N ARG A 124 13.56 23.60 19.93
CA ARG A 124 13.61 23.28 21.37
C ARG A 124 12.67 22.16 21.77
N ASP A 125 11.63 21.90 20.98
CA ASP A 125 10.66 20.85 21.25
C ASP A 125 10.60 19.81 20.11
N PRO A 126 11.05 18.57 20.33
CA PRO A 126 10.95 17.49 19.34
C PRO A 126 9.52 17.23 18.85
N MET A 127 8.49 17.65 19.61
CA MET A 127 7.09 17.43 19.25
C MET A 127 6.63 18.30 18.07
N GLU A 128 7.18 19.51 17.89
CA GLU A 128 6.83 20.39 16.77
C GLU A 128 7.13 19.73 15.41
N ILE A 129 8.17 18.88 15.36
CA ILE A 129 8.54 18.16 14.13
C ILE A 129 7.50 17.08 13.81
N PHE A 130 7.00 16.37 14.82
CA PHE A 130 5.97 15.35 14.63
C PHE A 130 4.63 15.97 14.21
N GLU A 131 4.25 17.09 14.81
CA GLU A 131 3.04 17.84 14.42
C GLU A 131 3.15 18.39 13.00
N THR A 132 4.29 19.00 12.65
CA THR A 132 4.52 19.51 11.29
C THR A 132 4.58 18.37 10.26
N SER A 133 5.11 17.20 10.66
CA SER A 133 5.13 16.02 9.80
C SER A 133 3.73 15.46 9.54
N ASN A 134 2.78 15.61 10.46
CA ASN A 134 1.39 15.17 10.22
C ASN A 134 0.68 15.95 9.10
N LEU A 135 1.04 17.23 8.89
CA LEU A 135 0.43 18.08 7.85
C LEU A 135 0.68 17.57 6.43
N TRP A 136 1.86 16.98 6.16
CA TRP A 136 2.18 16.41 4.84
C TRP A 136 2.01 14.88 4.80
N LEU A 137 2.16 14.18 5.92
CA LEU A 137 1.95 12.72 6.00
C LEU A 137 0.47 12.35 5.89
N GLY A 138 -0.46 13.17 6.38
CA GLY A 138 -1.90 12.91 6.26
C GLY A 138 -2.38 12.79 4.80
N PRO A 139 -2.11 13.78 3.93
CA PRO A 139 -2.43 13.69 2.49
C PRO A 139 -1.71 12.54 1.78
N MET A 140 -0.43 12.31 2.10
CA MET A 140 0.34 11.16 1.60
C MET A 140 -0.30 9.83 1.98
N GLN A 141 -0.76 9.71 3.22
CA GLN A 141 -1.43 8.52 3.71
C GLN A 141 -2.79 8.31 3.04
N GLY A 142 -3.52 9.38 2.73
CA GLY A 142 -4.74 9.32 1.92
C GLY A 142 -4.47 8.81 0.50
N LEU A 143 -3.39 9.26 -0.14
CA LEU A 143 -2.96 8.78 -1.46
C LEU A 143 -2.51 7.31 -1.44
N VAL A 144 -1.75 6.90 -0.42
CA VAL A 144 -1.31 5.52 -0.22
C VAL A 144 -2.51 4.61 0.07
N GLY A 145 -3.39 5.00 0.99
CA GLY A 145 -4.61 4.27 1.32
C GLY A 145 -5.55 4.15 0.13
N GLY A 146 -5.70 5.23 -0.66
CA GLY A 146 -6.48 5.22 -1.89
C GLY A 146 -5.88 4.33 -2.98
N ALA A 147 -4.55 4.36 -3.18
CA ALA A 147 -3.87 3.52 -4.16
C ALA A 147 -3.92 2.03 -3.79
N ILE A 148 -3.69 1.71 -2.51
CA ILE A 148 -3.78 0.34 -1.99
C ILE A 148 -5.24 -0.15 -2.00
N GLY A 149 -6.19 0.69 -1.61
CA GLY A 149 -7.63 0.38 -1.70
C GLY A 149 -8.05 0.10 -3.14
N ALA A 150 -7.68 0.98 -4.07
CA ALA A 150 -7.93 0.77 -5.49
C ALA A 150 -7.24 -0.50 -6.02
N LEU A 151 -6.04 -0.85 -5.53
CA LEU A 151 -5.35 -2.11 -5.88
C LEU A 151 -6.18 -3.33 -5.49
N PHE A 152 -6.75 -3.30 -4.29
CA PHE A 152 -7.45 -4.45 -3.73
C PHE A 152 -8.89 -4.56 -4.20
N PHE A 153 -9.56 -3.43 -4.49
CA PHE A 153 -10.92 -3.39 -5.03
C PHE A 153 -11.00 -3.36 -6.55
N SER A 154 -9.87 -3.28 -7.28
CA SER A 154 -9.85 -3.44 -8.73
C SER A 154 -10.15 -4.90 -9.10
N LYS A 155 -11.43 -5.27 -9.05
CA LYS A 155 -11.95 -6.37 -9.84
C LYS A 155 -11.83 -5.93 -11.30
N SER A 156 -10.97 -6.60 -12.06
CA SER A 156 -11.12 -6.59 -13.52
C SER A 156 -12.49 -7.18 -13.82
N GLN A 157 -13.49 -6.34 -14.07
CA GLN A 157 -14.69 -6.78 -14.76
C GLN A 157 -14.22 -7.35 -16.09
N ASP A 158 -14.29 -8.66 -16.22
CA ASP A 158 -14.29 -9.34 -17.51
C ASP A 158 -15.58 -8.93 -18.24
N LYS A 159 -15.59 -7.70 -18.74
CA LYS A 159 -16.58 -7.26 -19.73
C LYS A 159 -16.17 -7.90 -21.05
N GLY A 160 -16.72 -9.06 -21.36
CA GLY A 160 -16.84 -9.45 -22.77
C GLY A 160 -16.76 -10.92 -23.14
N GLN A 161 -17.34 -11.85 -22.38
CA GLN A 161 -17.57 -13.22 -22.87
C GLN A 161 -19.03 -13.67 -22.76
N THR A 162 -19.96 -12.80 -23.17
CA THR A 162 -21.38 -13.15 -23.42
C THR A 162 -21.94 -12.55 -24.71
N ALA A 163 -21.09 -12.05 -25.62
CA ALA A 163 -21.52 -11.42 -26.87
C ALA A 163 -21.26 -12.27 -28.13
N ASN A 164 -21.19 -13.60 -28.04
CA ASN A 164 -21.20 -14.44 -29.24
C ASN A 164 -21.81 -15.83 -29.03
N VAL A 165 -23.05 -15.88 -28.55
CA VAL A 165 -23.96 -16.97 -28.92
C VAL A 165 -25.15 -16.31 -29.60
N ALA A 166 -24.93 -15.85 -30.84
CA ALA A 166 -26.05 -15.63 -31.73
C ALA A 166 -26.66 -17.00 -32.06
N PRO A 167 -27.95 -17.26 -31.78
CA PRO A 167 -28.61 -18.43 -32.35
C PRO A 167 -28.58 -18.27 -33.86
N ASN A 168 -27.92 -19.21 -34.53
CA ASN A 168 -27.86 -19.31 -35.98
C ASN A 168 -29.28 -19.48 -36.54
N SER A 169 -29.93 -18.38 -36.88
CA SER A 169 -31.16 -18.36 -37.67
C SER A 169 -30.81 -18.45 -39.16
N ASN A 170 -30.37 -19.63 -39.61
CA ASN A 170 -30.51 -20.04 -41.00
C ASN A 170 -31.95 -20.56 -41.15
N VAL A 171 -32.89 -19.67 -41.53
CA VAL A 171 -33.37 -19.52 -42.91
C VAL A 171 -33.98 -20.84 -43.43
N THR A 172 -35.30 -20.90 -43.20
CA THR A 172 -36.34 -21.48 -44.05
C THR A 172 -36.00 -21.56 -45.54
N GLY A 173 -36.38 -22.70 -46.17
CA GLY A 173 -36.86 -22.71 -47.56
C GLY A 173 -36.17 -23.71 -48.49
N ASN A 174 -36.79 -24.89 -48.65
CA ASN A 174 -36.88 -25.72 -49.86
C ASN A 174 -37.24 -27.15 -49.43
N ASN A 175 -38.15 -27.92 -50.03
CA ASN A 175 -39.10 -27.77 -51.13
C ASN A 175 -39.95 -29.04 -51.10
N ALA A 176 -41.22 -28.89 -51.50
CA ALA A 176 -42.10 -29.89 -52.15
C ALA A 176 -42.36 -31.22 -51.43
#